data_AF-A0AAP9LDZ4-F1
#
_entry.id   AF-A0AAP9LDZ4-F1
#
_cell.length_a   1.000
_cell.length_b   1.000
_cell.length_c   1.000
_cell.angle_alpha   90.00
_cell.angle_beta   90.00
_cell.angle_gamma   90.00
#
_symmetry.space_group_name_H-M   'P 1'
#
loop_
_entity.id
_entity.type
_entity.pdbx_description
1 polymer ?
#
loop_
_entity_poly.entity_id
_entity_poly.type
_entity_poly.pdbx_seq_one_letter_code
_entity_poly.pdbx_strand_id
1 'polypeptide(L)' 'MMNQTQGIDMIAEIVGKKLDIAGDETRRLAITGALSGMTQAFYSRQQPPAEMDTAGDHDTCSAA' A
#
# COMPACT_ATOMS: atom_id res chain seq x y z
N MET A 1 13.57 21.00 -14.98
CA MET A 1 13.93 20.38 -13.68
C MET A 1 12.74 20.60 -12.77
N MET A 2 12.06 19.53 -12.34
CA MET A 2 10.91 19.65 -11.45
C MET A 2 11.43 19.92 -10.03
N ASN A 3 10.98 21.00 -9.39
CA ASN A 3 11.37 21.28 -8.00
C ASN A 3 10.69 20.25 -7.08
N GLN A 4 11.40 19.80 -6.04
CA GLN A 4 10.94 18.84 -5.05
C GLN A 4 9.56 19.19 -4.48
N THR A 5 9.26 20.48 -4.27
CA THR A 5 7.95 20.96 -3.82
C THR A 5 6.82 20.62 -4.81
N GLN A 6 7.04 20.79 -6.12
CA GLN A 6 6.05 20.44 -7.15
C GLN A 6 5.82 18.93 -7.22
N GLY A 7 6.87 18.13 -6.99
CA GLY A 7 6.75 16.68 -6.90
C GLY A 7 5.93 16.24 -5.68
N ILE A 8 6.17 16.87 -4.52
CA ILE A 8 5.41 16.60 -3.29
C ILE A 8 3.92 16.95 -3.48
N ASP A 9 3.62 18.11 -4.06
CA ASP A 9 2.24 18.55 -4.27
C ASP A 9 1.49 17.60 -5.21
N MET A 10 2.14 17.15 -6.30
CA MET A 10 1.56 16.18 -7.24
C MET A 10 1.31 14.81 -6.58
N ILE A 11 2.27 14.29 -5.82
CA ILE A 11 2.12 13.00 -5.12
C ILE A 11 1.01 13.09 -4.07
N ALA A 12 0.98 14.18 -3.30
CA ALA A 12 -0.03 14.41 -2.30
C ALA A 12 -1.44 14.51 -2.91
N GLU A 13 -1.59 15.18 -4.06
CA GLU A 13 -2.88 15.26 -4.74
C GLU A 13 -3.37 13.88 -5.21
N ILE A 14 -2.50 13.07 -5.82
CA ILE A 14 -2.88 11.76 -6.36
C ILE A 14 -3.21 10.77 -5.24
N VAL A 15 -2.35 10.70 -4.22
CA VAL A 15 -2.52 9.74 -3.12
C VAL A 15 -3.65 10.19 -2.20
N GLY A 16 -3.79 11.48 -1.92
CA GLY A 16 -4.84 12.02 -1.07
C GLY A 16 -6.23 11.70 -1.61
N LYS A 17 -6.45 11.90 -2.91
CA LYS A 17 -7.71 11.52 -3.58
C LYS A 17 -8.02 10.02 -3.47
N LYS A 18 -7.00 9.16 -3.53
CA LYS A 18 -7.17 7.69 -3.42
C LYS A 18 -7.47 7.23 -1.99
N LEU A 19 -6.92 7.94 -1.01
CA LEU A 19 -7.08 7.64 0.42
C LEU A 19 -8.23 8.41 1.08
N ASP A 20 -8.93 9.27 0.31
CA ASP A 20 -9.92 10.22 0.82
C ASP A 20 -9.38 11.14 1.94
N ILE A 21 -8.18 11.68 1.71
CA ILE A 21 -7.49 12.61 2.62
C ILE A 21 -7.45 14.00 1.98
N ALA A 22 -7.73 15.03 2.78
CA ALA A 22 -7.60 16.42 2.35
C ALA A 22 -6.19 16.74 1.80
N GLY A 23 -6.11 17.62 0.81
CA GLY A 23 -4.85 17.91 0.11
C GLY A 23 -3.76 18.49 1.02
N ASP A 24 -4.13 19.36 1.97
CA ASP A 24 -3.22 19.94 2.95
C ASP A 24 -2.66 18.88 3.92
N GLU A 25 -3.52 17.99 4.41
CA GLU A 25 -3.12 16.89 5.27
C GLU A 25 -2.23 15.89 4.51
N THR A 26 -2.58 15.56 3.27
CA THR A 26 -1.77 14.65 2.46
C THR A 26 -0.39 15.23 2.16
N ARG A 27 -0.29 16.53 1.90
CA ARG A 27 0.98 17.24 1.71
C ARG A 27 1.83 17.18 2.98
N ARG A 28 1.22 17.40 4.14
CA ARG A 28 1.90 17.28 5.43
C ARG A 28 2.45 15.87 5.63
N LEU A 29 1.65 14.84 5.33
CA LEU A 29 2.07 13.44 5.42
C LEU A 29 3.17 13.09 4.41
N ALA A 30 3.17 13.68 3.23
CA ALA A 30 4.23 13.49 2.23
C ALA A 30 5.55 14.11 2.72
N ILE A 31 5.51 15.31 3.29
CA ILE A 31 6.68 16.01 3.83
C ILE A 31 7.27 15.25 5.03
N THR A 32 6.42 14.73 5.92
CA THR A 32 6.88 13.96 7.09
C THR A 32 7.26 12.51 6.77
N GLY A 33 7.02 12.05 5.54
CA GLY A 33 7.25 10.67 5.12
C GLY A 33 6.20 9.66 5.61
N ALA A 34 5.22 10.09 6.41
CA ALA A 34 4.15 9.23 6.94
C ALA A 34 3.19 8.72 5.84
N LEU A 35 3.11 9.43 4.71
CA LEU A 35 2.21 9.08 3.60
C LEU A 35 2.47 7.67 3.06
N SER A 36 3.73 7.24 2.99
CA SER A 36 4.09 5.90 2.50
C SER A 36 3.52 4.79 3.38
N GLY A 37 3.62 4.93 4.71
CA GLY A 37 3.09 3.94 5.65
C GLY A 37 1.56 3.86 5.63
N MET A 38 0.90 5.01 5.52
CA MET A 38 -0.57 5.04 5.38
C MET A 38 -1.05 4.41 4.07
N THR A 39 -0.35 4.71 2.96
CA THR A 39 -0.65 4.13 1.65
C THR A 39 -0.51 2.60 1.71
N GLN A 40 0.56 2.09 2.30
CA GLN A 40 0.76 0.65 2.47
C GLN A 40 -0.37 0.02 3.29
N ALA A 41 -0.70 0.59 4.46
CA ALA A 41 -1.77 0.06 5.31
C ALA A 41 -3.14 0.05 4.61
N PHE A 42 -3.44 1.07 3.81
CA PHE A 42 -4.69 1.15 3.06
C PHE A 42 -4.82 0.06 1.99
N TYR A 43 -3.76 -0.19 1.21
CA TYR A 43 -3.79 -1.20 0.17
C TYR A 43 -3.64 -2.63 0.72
N SER A 44 -2.92 -2.84 1.82
CA SER A 44 -2.87 -4.15 2.50
C SER A 44 -4.25 -4.60 3.01
N ARG A 45 -5.13 -3.66 3.39
CA ARG A 45 -6.51 -3.96 3.79
C ARG A 45 -7.44 -4.25 2.61
N GLN A 46 -7.07 -3.81 1.42
CA GLN A 46 -7.83 -4.04 0.19
C GLN A 46 -7.36 -5.27 -0.58
N GLN A 47 -6.16 -5.79 -0.29
CA GLN A 47 -5.77 -7.07 -0.83
C GLN A 47 -6.74 -8.13 -0.31
N PRO A 48 -7.37 -8.92 -1.20
CA PRO A 48 -8.04 -10.14 -0.79
C PRO A 48 -7.04 -10.97 0.02
N PRO A 49 -7.51 -11.74 1.03
CA PRO A 49 -6.66 -12.74 1.66
C PRO A 49 -6.04 -13.55 0.53
N ALA A 50 -4.71 -13.57 0.46
CA ALA A 50 -4.04 -14.50 -0.45
C ALA A 50 -4.61 -15.87 -0.13
N GLU A 51 -5.23 -16.50 -1.14
CA GLU A 51 -5.67 -17.88 -1.02
C GLU A 51 -4.46 -18.65 -0.51
N MET A 52 -4.56 -19.08 0.76
CA MET A 52 -3.65 -20.07 1.30
C MET A 52 -3.92 -21.29 0.43
N ASP A 53 -3.14 -21.43 -0.63
CA ASP A 53 -3.00 -22.66 -1.37
C ASP A 53 -2.62 -23.68 -0.31
N THR A 54 -3.65 -24.42 0.12
CA THR A 54 -3.54 -25.53 1.03
C THR A 54 -2.47 -26.40 0.42
N ALA A 55 -1.28 -26.36 1.02
CA ALA A 55 -0.26 -27.36 0.82
C ALA A 55 -0.92 -28.68 1.15
N GLY A 56 -1.46 -29.31 0.10
CA GLY A 56 -2.06 -30.62 0.14
C GLY A 56 -0.99 -31.53 0.66
N ASP A 57 -1.21 -31.99 1.87
CA ASP A 57 -0.47 -33.03 2.56
C ASP A 57 -0.37 -34.23 1.62
N HIS A 58 0.77 -34.35 0.93
CA HIS A 58 1.03 -35.46 0.04
C HIS A 58 1.63 -36.61 0.87
N ASP A 59 0.80 -37.15 1.75
CA ASP A 59 1.03 -38.42 2.44
C ASP A 59 0.98 -39.55 1.40
N THR A 60 2.08 -39.77 0.68
CA THR A 60 2.27 -40.99 -0.09
C THR A 60 2.57 -42.13 0.86
N CYS A 61 1.52 -42.88 1.18
CA CYS A 61 1.62 -44.24 1.67
C CYS A 61 2.32 -45.11 0.60
N SER A 62 3.60 -45.42 0.80
CA SER A 62 4.30 -46.50 0.09
C SER A 62 4.60 -47.62 1.08
N ALA A 63 3.75 -48.63 1.08
CA ALA A 63 4.06 -49.93 1.66
C ALA A 63 5.03 -50.64 0.71
N ALA A 64 6.19 -51.05 1.23
CA ALA A 64 7.08 -52.03 0.64
C ALA A 64 7.35 -53.13 1.67
#